data_AF-A0A7V8YFZ1-F1
#
_entry.id   AF-A0A7V8YFZ1-F1
#
_cell.length_a   1.000
_cell.length_b   1.000
_cell.length_c   1.000
_cell.angle_alpha   90.00
_cell.angle_beta   90.00
_cell.angle_gamma   90.00
#
_symmetry.space_group_name_H-M   'P 1'
#
loop_
_entity.id
_entity.type
_entity.pdbx_description
1 polymer ?
#
loop_
_entity_poly.entity_id
_entity_poly.type
_entity_poly.pdbx_seq_one_letter_code
_entity_poly.pdbx_strand_id
1 'polypeptide(L)'
;ALHLVPGFRMEVVRTAAGTPETGVTDPSTAVIPLPGGAVLVRPEPWLDVFVGVHRGFSPVSPGSPAETLPETAVNYEAGVRAAPGETHAEVVGFFSDYANVNGACTLSGGCAPDQVDQQFNGGAASVYGLESLLAHKVHLPGGIALEGELSYTLTETRFRTGFVSEFPQFGTIEAGDSMPYVPTHQGAARLTAVGDRASLGVGANARGAMRDIAGQDEIPPASAIPAALLLDVAGSVRLGEGVSLYGTMTNVADAVVLESWQPFGARPAAPLQGMIGVKGALPSEE
;
A
#
# COMPACT_ATOMS: atom_id res chain seq x y z
N ALA A 1 -13.71 -12.83 25.05
CA ALA A 1 -13.99 -14.07 24.29
C ALA A 1 -12.77 -14.46 23.46
N LEU A 2 -12.49 -15.76 23.30
CA LEU A 2 -11.41 -16.30 22.46
C LEU A 2 -12.02 -16.82 21.15
N HIS A 3 -11.46 -16.39 20.02
CA HIS A 3 -11.85 -16.80 18.68
C HIS A 3 -10.64 -17.41 17.98
N LEU A 4 -10.83 -18.61 17.42
CA LEU A 4 -9.85 -19.28 16.58
C LEU A 4 -10.37 -19.26 15.14
N VAL A 5 -9.53 -18.83 14.20
CA VAL A 5 -9.90 -18.63 12.81
C VAL A 5 -8.93 -19.41 11.91
N PRO A 6 -9.07 -20.75 11.81
CA PRO A 6 -8.27 -21.53 10.87
C PRO A 6 -8.68 -21.21 9.42
N GLY A 7 -7.72 -21.18 8.51
CA GLY A 7 -7.95 -20.92 7.09
C GLY A 7 -7.11 -21.83 6.21
N PHE A 8 -7.71 -22.31 5.12
CA PHE A 8 -6.99 -23.06 4.09
C PHE A 8 -7.57 -22.72 2.73
N ARG A 9 -6.72 -22.30 1.80
CA ARG A 9 -7.05 -22.11 0.40
C ARG A 9 -6.12 -22.98 -0.45
N MET A 10 -6.64 -23.50 -1.55
CA MET A 10 -5.84 -24.15 -2.58
C MET A 10 -6.10 -23.44 -3.88
N GLU A 11 -5.05 -23.03 -4.57
CA GLU A 11 -5.14 -22.40 -5.88
C GLU A 11 -4.58 -23.31 -6.96
N VAL A 12 -5.30 -23.37 -8.07
CA VAL A 12 -4.87 -24.03 -9.31
C VAL A 12 -4.85 -22.96 -10.38
N VAL A 13 -3.66 -22.51 -10.76
CA VAL A 13 -3.48 -21.44 -11.74
C VAL A 13 -2.90 -22.04 -13.00
N ARG A 14 -3.62 -21.91 -14.11
CA ARG A 14 -3.14 -22.29 -15.43
C ARG A 14 -2.80 -21.03 -16.22
N THR A 15 -1.54 -20.92 -16.61
CA THR A 15 -1.05 -19.84 -17.48
C THR A 15 -0.69 -20.41 -18.84
N ALA A 16 -0.76 -19.58 -19.86
CA ALA A 16 -0.44 -19.90 -21.25
C ALA A 16 -0.10 -18.59 -21.96
N ALA A 17 0.94 -18.61 -22.79
CA ALA A 17 1.26 -17.50 -23.69
C ALA A 17 0.63 -17.76 -25.06
N GLY A 18 0.60 -16.76 -25.95
CA GLY A 18 0.14 -16.95 -27.31
C GLY A 18 -0.54 -15.73 -27.93
N THR A 19 -0.63 -15.74 -29.24
CA THR A 19 -1.38 -14.76 -30.03
C THR A 19 -2.39 -15.47 -30.92
N PRO A 20 -3.36 -14.77 -31.52
CA PRO A 20 -4.27 -15.38 -32.50
C PRO A 20 -3.54 -16.10 -33.65
N GLU A 21 -2.35 -15.64 -34.02
CA GLU A 21 -1.53 -16.19 -35.11
C GLU A 21 -0.68 -17.39 -34.67
N THR A 22 -0.18 -17.38 -33.43
CA THR A 22 0.74 -18.40 -32.92
C THR A 22 0.04 -19.52 -32.15
N GLY A 23 -1.24 -19.31 -31.77
CA GLY A 23 -1.97 -20.21 -30.89
C GLY A 23 -1.42 -20.18 -29.46
N VAL A 24 -1.97 -21.02 -28.59
CA VAL A 24 -1.51 -21.14 -27.20
C VAL A 24 -0.14 -21.85 -27.16
N THR A 25 0.84 -21.19 -26.57
CA THR A 25 2.19 -21.66 -26.31
C THR A 25 2.47 -21.73 -24.81
N ASP A 26 3.41 -22.60 -24.42
CA ASP A 26 3.95 -22.71 -23.05
C ASP A 26 2.91 -22.76 -21.91
N PRO A 27 1.98 -23.75 -21.91
CA PRO A 27 1.02 -23.87 -20.84
C PRO A 27 1.70 -24.37 -19.56
N SER A 28 1.59 -23.59 -18.48
CA SER A 28 2.03 -23.98 -17.13
C SER A 28 0.83 -24.13 -16.21
N THR A 29 0.90 -25.05 -15.25
CA THR A 29 -0.11 -25.21 -14.20
C THR A 29 0.57 -25.25 -12.86
N ALA A 30 0.23 -24.31 -11.99
CA ALA A 30 0.72 -24.23 -10.64
C ALA A 30 -0.40 -24.62 -9.67
N VAL A 31 -0.07 -25.48 -8.69
CA VAL A 31 -0.99 -25.88 -7.62
C VAL A 31 -0.38 -25.47 -6.29
N ILE A 32 -1.02 -24.53 -5.59
CA ILE A 32 -0.44 -23.86 -4.42
C ILE A 32 -1.39 -23.93 -3.23
N PRO A 33 -0.99 -24.62 -2.14
CA PRO A 33 -1.70 -24.54 -0.88
C PRO A 33 -1.29 -23.27 -0.13
N LEU A 34 -2.30 -22.56 0.36
CA LEU A 34 -2.22 -21.30 1.10
C LEU A 34 -2.91 -21.49 2.45
N PRO A 35 -2.25 -22.15 3.41
CA PRO A 35 -2.74 -22.23 4.77
C PRO A 35 -2.63 -20.86 5.45
N GLY A 36 -3.48 -20.66 6.45
CA GLY A 36 -3.40 -19.55 7.36
C GLY A 36 -4.19 -19.80 8.63
N GLY A 37 -4.05 -18.91 9.59
CA GLY A 37 -4.83 -18.98 10.81
C GLY A 37 -4.62 -17.75 11.65
N ALA A 38 -5.63 -17.40 12.42
CA ALA A 38 -5.55 -16.30 13.38
C ALA A 38 -6.18 -16.68 14.71
N VAL A 39 -5.70 -16.02 15.76
CA VAL A 39 -6.29 -16.01 17.10
C VAL A 39 -6.67 -14.58 17.40
N LEU A 40 -7.92 -14.39 17.83
CA LEU A 40 -8.45 -13.13 18.31
C LEU A 40 -8.94 -13.32 19.75
N VAL A 41 -8.45 -12.50 20.66
CA VAL A 41 -8.93 -12.41 22.03
C VAL A 41 -9.56 -11.05 22.22
N ARG A 42 -10.75 -11.04 22.80
CA ARG A 42 -11.46 -9.83 23.21
C ARG A 42 -11.54 -9.79 24.73
N PRO A 43 -10.55 -9.20 25.44
CA PRO A 43 -10.59 -9.10 26.90
C PRO A 43 -11.74 -8.21 27.38
N GLU A 44 -12.01 -7.14 26.63
CA GLU A 44 -13.08 -6.17 26.90
C GLU A 44 -13.92 -5.94 25.64
N PRO A 45 -15.19 -5.50 25.72
CA PRO A 45 -16.03 -5.27 24.54
C PRO A 45 -15.44 -4.26 23.52
N TRP A 46 -14.56 -3.38 23.97
CA TRP A 46 -13.91 -2.34 23.18
C TRP A 46 -12.46 -2.67 22.82
N LEU A 47 -11.91 -3.82 23.25
CA LEU A 47 -10.50 -4.17 23.06
C LEU A 47 -10.35 -5.53 22.39
N ASP A 48 -9.69 -5.54 21.23
CA ASP A 48 -9.32 -6.71 20.46
C ASP A 48 -7.80 -6.86 20.44
N VAL A 49 -7.31 -8.07 20.72
CA VAL A 49 -5.90 -8.46 20.62
C VAL A 49 -5.82 -9.65 19.69
N PHE A 50 -4.98 -9.58 18.66
CA PHE A 50 -4.91 -10.63 17.65
C PHE A 50 -3.49 -10.98 17.24
N VAL A 51 -3.35 -12.20 16.74
CA VAL A 51 -2.16 -12.69 16.05
C VAL A 51 -2.60 -13.58 14.89
N GLY A 52 -1.94 -13.47 13.75
CA GLY A 52 -2.27 -14.20 12.53
C GLY A 52 -1.03 -14.62 11.75
N VAL A 53 -1.18 -15.69 10.98
CA VAL A 53 -0.20 -16.13 9.98
C VAL A 53 -0.92 -16.50 8.70
N HIS A 54 -0.43 -16.00 7.56
CA HIS A 54 -1.05 -16.23 6.26
C HIS A 54 0.02 -16.43 5.19
N ARG A 55 -0.17 -17.45 4.34
CA ARG A 55 0.69 -17.64 3.17
C ARG A 55 0.12 -16.89 1.95
N GLY A 56 0.97 -16.12 1.29
CA GLY A 56 0.71 -15.47 0.01
C GLY A 56 1.45 -16.15 -1.15
N PHE A 57 0.96 -15.90 -2.37
CA PHE A 57 1.52 -16.41 -3.62
C PHE A 57 1.24 -15.45 -4.77
N SER A 58 2.22 -15.31 -5.66
CA SER A 58 2.05 -14.68 -6.97
C SER A 58 2.56 -15.64 -8.06
N PRO A 59 1.75 -15.93 -9.10
CA PRO A 59 2.13 -16.83 -10.17
C PRO A 59 3.19 -16.24 -11.09
N VAL A 60 3.92 -17.13 -11.75
CA VAL A 60 4.82 -16.77 -12.85
C VAL A 60 4.00 -16.34 -14.08
N SER A 61 4.40 -15.25 -14.71
CA SER A 61 3.77 -14.73 -15.93
C SER A 61 3.92 -15.74 -17.06
N PRO A 62 2.89 -15.94 -17.89
CA PRO A 62 3.03 -16.76 -19.08
C PRO A 62 4.19 -16.28 -19.97
N GLY A 63 4.97 -17.21 -20.52
CA GLY A 63 6.11 -16.88 -21.39
C GLY A 63 7.37 -16.40 -20.66
N SER A 64 7.40 -16.46 -19.32
CA SER A 64 8.64 -16.26 -18.55
C SER A 64 9.60 -17.45 -18.74
N PRO A 65 10.92 -17.27 -18.57
CA PRO A 65 11.88 -18.36 -18.61
C PRO A 65 11.49 -19.53 -17.67
N ALA A 66 11.79 -20.76 -18.08
CA ALA A 66 11.36 -21.98 -17.37
C ALA A 66 11.91 -22.11 -15.94
N GLU A 67 13.03 -21.42 -15.66
CA GLU A 67 13.67 -21.31 -14.36
C GLU A 67 13.01 -20.28 -13.42
N THR A 68 12.05 -19.49 -13.92
CA THR A 68 11.34 -18.49 -13.11
C THR A 68 10.47 -19.21 -12.07
N LEU A 69 10.68 -18.86 -10.81
CA LEU A 69 9.94 -19.42 -9.69
C LEU A 69 8.79 -18.49 -9.32
N PRO A 70 7.68 -19.03 -8.80
CA PRO A 70 6.64 -18.19 -8.25
C PRO A 70 7.12 -17.45 -7.01
N GLU A 71 6.58 -16.26 -6.80
CA GLU A 71 6.77 -15.55 -5.54
C GLU A 71 5.86 -16.15 -4.47
N THR A 72 6.41 -16.42 -3.30
CA THR A 72 5.64 -16.84 -2.13
C THR A 72 6.15 -16.13 -0.89
N ALA A 73 5.22 -15.82 0.01
CA ALA A 73 5.53 -15.17 1.28
C ALA A 73 4.73 -15.81 2.42
N VAL A 74 5.29 -15.81 3.62
CA VAL A 74 4.54 -16.08 4.86
C VAL A 74 4.51 -14.80 5.67
N ASN A 75 3.30 -14.29 5.89
CA ASN A 75 3.05 -13.06 6.62
C ASN A 75 2.60 -13.42 8.04
N TYR A 76 3.23 -12.79 9.02
CA TYR A 76 2.90 -12.86 10.43
C TYR A 76 2.48 -11.47 10.88
N GLU A 77 1.35 -11.38 11.56
CA GLU A 77 0.82 -10.12 12.07
C GLU A 77 0.41 -10.31 13.53
N ALA A 78 0.66 -9.29 14.35
CA ALA A 78 0.15 -9.24 15.71
C ALA A 78 -0.21 -7.80 16.05
N GLY A 79 -1.36 -7.60 16.68
CA GLY A 79 -1.85 -6.25 16.89
C GLY A 79 -2.93 -6.14 17.94
N VAL A 80 -3.26 -4.88 18.21
CA VAL A 80 -4.30 -4.47 19.15
C VAL A 80 -5.19 -3.44 18.47
N ARG A 81 -6.50 -3.58 18.64
CA ARG A 81 -7.52 -2.62 18.23
C ARG A 81 -8.34 -2.22 19.44
N ALA A 82 -8.48 -0.93 19.69
CA ALA A 82 -9.24 -0.37 20.78
C ALA A 82 -10.26 0.63 20.25
N ALA A 83 -11.52 0.48 20.64
CA ALA A 83 -12.61 1.38 20.25
C ALA A 83 -13.43 1.91 21.46
N PRO A 84 -12.81 2.56 22.47
CA PRO A 84 -13.55 3.09 23.61
C PRO A 84 -14.29 4.40 23.25
N GLY A 85 -15.62 4.36 23.28
CA GLY A 85 -16.46 5.54 23.06
C GLY A 85 -16.25 6.16 21.67
N GLU A 86 -15.77 7.40 21.65
CA GLU A 86 -15.50 8.19 20.42
C GLU A 86 -14.06 8.06 19.91
N THR A 87 -13.30 7.09 20.43
CA THR A 87 -11.90 6.85 20.05
C THR A 87 -11.77 5.52 19.35
N HIS A 88 -11.00 5.49 18.27
CA HIS A 88 -10.52 4.27 17.62
C HIS A 88 -9.00 4.32 17.57
N ALA A 89 -8.32 3.28 18.03
CA ALA A 89 -6.87 3.16 17.99
C ALA A 89 -6.48 1.75 17.57
N GLU A 90 -5.51 1.64 16.66
CA GLU A 90 -4.98 0.38 16.18
C GLU A 90 -3.46 0.47 16.10
N VAL A 91 -2.79 -0.61 16.51
CA VAL A 91 -1.35 -0.82 16.29
C VAL A 91 -1.15 -2.28 15.88
N VAL A 92 -0.47 -2.48 14.77
CA VAL A 92 -0.18 -3.80 14.20
C VAL A 92 1.30 -3.88 13.85
N GLY A 93 1.99 -4.87 14.40
CA GLY A 93 3.31 -5.28 13.94
C GLY A 93 3.18 -6.38 12.91
N PHE A 94 3.98 -6.31 11.85
CA PHE A 94 3.96 -7.30 10.78
C PHE A 94 5.37 -7.74 10.38
N PHE A 95 5.48 -8.97 9.91
CA PHE A 95 6.70 -9.56 9.35
C PHE A 95 6.33 -10.49 8.20
N SER A 96 6.88 -10.24 7.03
CA SER A 96 6.66 -10.98 5.79
C SER A 96 7.97 -11.63 5.37
N ASP A 97 8.01 -12.97 5.37
CA ASP A 97 9.14 -13.77 4.89
C ASP A 97 8.91 -14.21 3.45
N TYR A 98 9.54 -13.52 2.51
CA TYR A 98 9.49 -13.85 1.09
C TYR A 98 10.53 -14.91 0.76
N ALA A 99 10.11 -16.01 0.15
CA ALA A 99 11.01 -17.06 -0.33
C ALA A 99 11.65 -16.68 -1.68
N ASN A 100 10.91 -15.98 -2.54
CA ASN A 100 11.37 -15.45 -3.81
C ASN A 100 10.55 -14.19 -4.12
N VAL A 101 11.20 -13.05 -4.30
CA VAL A 101 10.56 -11.83 -4.82
C VAL A 101 10.70 -11.85 -6.34
N ASN A 102 9.65 -11.52 -7.09
CA ASN A 102 9.73 -11.50 -8.56
C ASN A 102 9.81 -10.05 -9.07
N GLY A 103 10.78 -9.77 -9.93
CA GLY A 103 10.86 -8.52 -10.68
C GLY A 103 10.26 -8.69 -12.07
N ALA A 104 9.27 -7.89 -12.45
CA ALA A 104 8.74 -7.88 -13.82
C ALA A 104 9.39 -6.76 -14.63
N CYS A 105 9.93 -7.11 -15.80
CA CYS A 105 10.55 -6.15 -16.69
C CYS A 105 9.52 -5.56 -17.65
N THR A 106 9.42 -4.24 -17.70
CA THR A 106 8.52 -3.54 -18.63
C THR A 106 9.33 -2.64 -19.55
N LEU A 107 8.84 -2.41 -20.77
CA LEU A 107 9.47 -1.44 -21.69
C LEU A 107 9.61 -0.06 -21.04
N SER A 108 8.60 0.35 -20.28
CA SER A 108 8.57 1.63 -19.59
C SER A 108 9.49 1.67 -18.36
N GLY A 109 9.90 0.50 -17.84
CA GLY A 109 10.95 0.34 -16.83
C GLY A 109 12.38 0.37 -17.39
N GLY A 110 12.55 0.53 -18.70
CA GLY A 110 13.86 0.65 -19.36
C GLY A 110 14.49 -0.68 -19.79
N CYS A 111 13.71 -1.76 -19.83
CA CYS A 111 14.20 -3.08 -20.24
C CYS A 111 14.52 -3.15 -21.73
N ALA A 112 15.46 -4.04 -22.11
CA ALA A 112 15.71 -4.33 -23.51
C ALA A 112 14.45 -4.96 -24.15
N PRO A 113 14.18 -4.73 -25.46
CA PRO A 113 12.96 -5.19 -26.12
C PRO A 113 12.69 -6.69 -26.02
N ASP A 114 13.75 -7.50 -25.93
CA ASP A 114 13.69 -8.95 -25.79
C ASP A 114 13.40 -9.44 -24.36
N GLN A 115 13.52 -8.55 -23.37
CA GLN A 115 13.25 -8.83 -21.94
C GLN A 115 11.89 -8.31 -21.47
N VAL A 116 11.18 -7.55 -22.31
CA VAL A 116 9.87 -6.99 -21.96
C VAL A 116 8.88 -8.12 -21.64
N ASP A 117 8.13 -7.93 -20.55
CA ASP A 117 7.14 -8.85 -20.00
C ASP A 117 7.71 -10.15 -19.40
N GLN A 118 9.05 -10.30 -19.34
CA GLN A 118 9.69 -11.38 -18.60
C GLN A 118 9.72 -11.08 -17.10
N GLN A 119 9.57 -12.15 -16.29
CA GLN A 119 9.80 -12.10 -14.86
C GLN A 119 11.18 -12.65 -14.49
N PHE A 120 11.78 -12.06 -13.46
CA PHE A 120 13.10 -12.38 -12.95
C PHE A 120 13.02 -12.75 -11.48
N ASN A 121 13.69 -13.84 -11.10
CA ASN A 121 13.82 -14.24 -9.70
C ASN A 121 14.69 -13.23 -8.94
N GLY A 122 14.18 -12.73 -7.83
CA GLY A 122 14.80 -11.74 -6.94
C GLY A 122 15.08 -12.28 -5.54
N GLY A 123 15.12 -13.61 -5.39
CA GLY A 123 15.58 -14.27 -4.17
C GLY A 123 14.74 -13.99 -2.92
N ALA A 124 15.24 -14.44 -1.78
CA ALA A 124 14.50 -14.30 -0.52
C ALA A 124 14.60 -12.87 0.01
N ALA A 125 13.56 -12.41 0.69
CA ALA A 125 13.53 -11.09 1.32
C ALA A 125 12.69 -11.09 2.60
N SER A 126 12.93 -10.11 3.47
CA SER A 126 12.09 -9.86 4.64
C SER A 126 11.56 -8.44 4.57
N VAL A 127 10.27 -8.27 4.82
CA VAL A 127 9.61 -6.96 4.97
C VAL A 127 8.93 -6.94 6.32
N TYR A 128 9.18 -5.93 7.13
CA TYR A 128 8.64 -5.87 8.49
C TYR A 128 8.44 -4.45 8.95
N GLY A 129 7.57 -4.28 9.93
CA GLY A 129 7.19 -2.93 10.30
C GLY A 129 6.12 -2.86 11.36
N LEU A 130 5.64 -1.64 11.53
CA LEU A 130 4.56 -1.29 12.43
C LEU A 130 3.62 -0.33 11.73
N GLU A 131 2.34 -0.64 11.77
CA GLU A 131 1.25 0.22 11.31
C GLU A 131 0.44 0.68 12.51
N SER A 132 0.01 1.93 12.48
CA SER A 132 -0.80 2.52 13.54
C SER A 132 -1.83 3.48 12.97
N LEU A 133 -3.00 3.51 13.61
CA LEU A 133 -4.10 4.41 13.32
C LEU A 133 -4.67 4.91 14.64
N LEU A 134 -4.96 6.21 14.71
CA LEU A 134 -5.67 6.84 15.80
C LEU A 134 -6.73 7.77 15.21
N ALA A 135 -7.99 7.57 15.57
CA ALA A 135 -9.08 8.46 15.27
C ALA A 135 -9.82 8.84 16.55
N HIS A 136 -10.22 10.10 16.67
CA HIS A 136 -10.96 10.59 17.83
C HIS A 136 -11.95 11.68 17.45
N LYS A 137 -13.15 11.61 18.03
CA LYS A 137 -14.20 12.62 17.87
C LYS A 137 -14.47 13.36 19.17
N VAL A 138 -14.42 14.68 19.11
CA VAL A 138 -14.76 15.58 20.23
C VAL A 138 -15.98 16.41 19.85
N HIS A 139 -16.99 16.38 20.70
CA HIS A 139 -18.17 17.24 20.55
C HIS A 139 -17.92 18.59 21.23
N LEU A 140 -18.02 19.67 20.46
CA LEU A 140 -17.91 21.04 20.92
C LEU A 140 -19.30 21.68 21.13
N PRO A 141 -19.39 22.78 21.90
CA PRO A 141 -20.60 23.57 21.98
C PRO A 141 -21.08 24.05 20.59
N GLY A 142 -22.39 24.21 20.43
CA GLY A 142 -22.97 24.73 19.18
C GLY A 142 -23.17 23.68 18.08
N GLY A 143 -23.17 22.38 18.42
CA GLY A 143 -23.47 21.31 17.47
C GLY A 143 -22.33 21.00 16.49
N ILE A 144 -21.09 21.33 16.87
CA ILE A 144 -19.90 21.07 16.06
C ILE A 144 -19.17 19.86 16.64
N ALA A 145 -18.81 18.89 15.80
CA ALA A 145 -17.87 17.83 16.13
C ALA A 145 -16.52 18.12 15.47
N LEU A 146 -15.42 17.92 16.20
CA LEU A 146 -14.08 17.84 15.64
C LEU A 146 -13.66 16.38 15.57
N GLU A 147 -13.29 15.95 14.37
CA GLU A 147 -12.84 14.60 14.07
C GLU A 147 -11.36 14.66 13.65
N GLY A 148 -10.49 14.08 14.48
CA GLY A 148 -9.06 13.95 14.20
C GLY A 148 -8.72 12.53 13.82
N GLU A 149 -7.84 12.35 12.82
CA GLU A 149 -7.30 11.06 12.40
C GLU A 149 -5.79 11.19 12.17
N LEU A 150 -5.03 10.18 12.60
CA LEU A 150 -3.60 10.05 12.39
C LEU A 150 -3.29 8.60 12.02
N SER A 151 -2.63 8.39 10.89
CA SER A 151 -2.06 7.10 10.49
C SER A 151 -0.55 7.21 10.33
N TYR A 152 0.15 6.14 10.69
CA TYR A 152 1.60 6.06 10.58
C TYR A 152 2.04 4.62 10.34
N THR A 153 2.94 4.46 9.38
CA THR A 153 3.59 3.19 9.05
C THR A 153 5.10 3.36 9.08
N LEU A 154 5.74 2.46 9.81
CA LEU A 154 7.17 2.18 9.75
C LEU A 154 7.37 0.91 8.92
N THR A 155 8.17 0.93 7.86
CA THR A 155 8.47 -0.25 7.05
C THR A 155 9.95 -0.38 6.78
N GLU A 156 10.53 -1.54 7.07
CA GLU A 156 11.89 -1.91 6.73
C GLU A 156 11.87 -3.12 5.78
N THR A 157 12.79 -3.12 4.81
CA THR A 157 12.91 -4.19 3.82
C THR A 157 14.35 -4.63 3.69
N ARG A 158 14.59 -5.93 3.58
CA ARG A 158 15.95 -6.46 3.36
C ARG A 158 15.90 -7.66 2.42
N PHE A 159 16.67 -7.64 1.35
CA PHE A 159 17.00 -8.84 0.60
C PHE A 159 17.86 -9.77 1.48
N ARG A 160 17.50 -11.04 1.54
CA ARG A 160 18.17 -12.07 2.35
C ARG A 160 19.22 -12.86 1.55
N THR A 161 19.22 -12.70 0.23
CA THR A 161 20.13 -13.36 -0.70
C THR A 161 20.64 -12.35 -1.72
N GLY A 162 21.88 -12.51 -2.17
CA GLY A 162 22.41 -11.75 -3.30
C GLY A 162 22.10 -12.43 -4.63
N PHE A 163 21.85 -11.63 -5.67
CA PHE A 163 21.58 -12.10 -7.03
C PHE A 163 21.84 -10.99 -8.04
N VAL A 164 21.94 -11.36 -9.31
CA VAL A 164 21.98 -10.40 -10.43
C VAL A 164 20.65 -10.50 -11.16
N SER A 165 20.02 -9.35 -11.36
CA SER A 165 18.78 -9.20 -12.09
C SER A 165 18.98 -8.24 -13.25
N GLU A 166 18.38 -8.58 -14.39
CA GLU A 166 18.32 -7.70 -15.55
C GLU A 166 17.28 -6.58 -15.35
N PHE A 167 16.46 -6.68 -14.30
CA PHE A 167 15.57 -5.61 -13.89
C PHE A 167 16.38 -4.42 -13.33
N PRO A 168 16.32 -3.23 -13.96
CA PRO A 168 17.23 -2.12 -13.62
C PRO A 168 17.19 -1.64 -12.17
N GLN A 169 16.04 -1.78 -11.47
CA GLN A 169 15.92 -1.35 -10.07
C GLN A 169 16.59 -2.31 -9.09
N PHE A 170 16.77 -3.58 -9.47
CA PHE A 170 17.48 -4.57 -8.67
C PHE A 170 18.94 -4.64 -9.08
N GLY A 171 19.24 -4.69 -10.38
CA GLY A 171 20.61 -4.73 -10.88
C GLY A 171 21.44 -5.84 -10.21
N THR A 172 22.49 -5.47 -9.48
CA THR A 172 23.23 -6.41 -8.62
C THR A 172 22.80 -6.20 -7.17
N ILE A 173 22.17 -7.21 -6.58
CA ILE A 173 21.71 -7.23 -5.20
C ILE A 173 22.70 -7.97 -4.32
N GLU A 174 23.00 -7.38 -3.18
CA GLU A 174 23.70 -8.02 -2.07
C GLU A 174 22.73 -8.36 -0.92
N ALA A 175 23.05 -9.40 -0.15
CA ALA A 175 22.27 -9.70 1.05
C ALA A 175 22.40 -8.54 2.05
N GLY A 176 21.26 -8.02 2.51
CA GLY A 176 21.17 -6.82 3.35
C GLY A 176 20.67 -5.58 2.60
N ASP A 177 20.57 -5.63 1.26
CA ASP A 177 20.06 -4.51 0.48
C ASP A 177 18.62 -4.19 0.82
N SER A 178 18.31 -2.90 0.95
CA SER A 178 16.94 -2.42 1.08
C SER A 178 16.27 -2.36 -0.28
N MET A 179 14.97 -2.68 -0.31
CA MET A 179 14.18 -2.59 -1.53
C MET A 179 14.03 -1.13 -1.97
N PRO A 180 13.98 -0.87 -3.28
CA PRO A 180 13.64 0.44 -3.79
C PRO A 180 12.14 0.74 -3.57
N TYR A 181 11.78 2.02 -3.61
CA TYR A 181 10.39 2.49 -3.52
C TYR A 181 9.65 2.18 -2.22
N VAL A 182 10.36 1.88 -1.13
CA VAL A 182 9.78 1.69 0.20
C VAL A 182 10.30 2.78 1.14
N PRO A 183 9.50 3.82 1.44
CA PRO A 183 9.89 4.81 2.43
C PRO A 183 9.82 4.19 3.83
N THR A 184 10.86 4.39 4.64
CA THR A 184 10.90 3.86 6.01
C THR A 184 9.77 4.40 6.87
N HIS A 185 9.39 5.65 6.65
CA HIS A 185 8.34 6.33 7.39
C HIS A 185 7.30 6.89 6.42
N GLN A 186 6.03 6.62 6.66
CA GLN A 186 4.91 7.26 5.97
C GLN A 186 3.78 7.52 6.96
N GLY A 187 2.97 8.55 6.73
CA GLY A 187 1.83 8.82 7.57
C GLY A 187 0.92 9.90 7.02
N ALA A 188 -0.28 9.96 7.56
CA ALA A 188 -1.26 10.98 7.22
C ALA A 188 -1.93 11.50 8.48
N ALA A 189 -2.29 12.78 8.47
CA ALA A 189 -3.06 13.41 9.54
C ALA A 189 -4.22 14.18 8.93
N ARG A 190 -5.40 14.10 9.56
CA ARG A 190 -6.60 14.82 9.14
C ARG A 190 -7.29 15.43 10.36
N LEU A 191 -7.77 16.66 10.19
CA LEU A 191 -8.66 17.30 11.14
C LEU A 191 -9.88 17.83 10.39
N THR A 192 -11.08 17.41 10.80
CA THR A 192 -12.34 17.80 10.18
C THR A 192 -13.28 18.39 11.22
N ALA A 193 -13.76 19.61 10.98
CA ALA A 193 -14.88 20.18 11.69
C ALA A 193 -16.18 19.82 10.96
N VAL A 194 -17.12 19.24 11.68
CA VAL A 194 -18.42 18.80 11.17
C VAL A 194 -19.51 19.51 11.97
N GLY A 195 -20.33 20.32 11.31
CA GLY A 195 -21.55 20.88 11.88
C GLY A 195 -22.78 20.37 11.14
N ASP A 196 -23.96 20.81 11.57
CA ASP A 196 -25.25 20.31 11.05
C ASP A 196 -25.41 20.43 9.54
N ARG A 197 -24.88 21.51 8.95
CA ARG A 197 -25.05 21.85 7.52
C ARG A 197 -23.75 21.90 6.74
N ALA A 198 -22.59 21.90 7.39
CA ALA A 198 -21.32 22.08 6.70
C ALA A 198 -20.20 21.29 7.36
N SER A 199 -19.21 20.93 6.57
CA SER A 199 -17.96 20.37 7.05
C SER A 199 -16.78 21.03 6.37
N LEU A 200 -15.67 21.12 7.10
CA LEU A 200 -14.39 21.60 6.59
C LEU A 200 -13.30 20.73 7.20
N GLY A 201 -12.45 20.16 6.35
CA GLY A 201 -11.33 19.34 6.75
C GLY A 201 -10.04 19.79 6.09
N VAL A 202 -8.95 19.65 6.85
CA VAL A 202 -7.58 19.80 6.38
C VAL A 202 -6.87 18.47 6.56
N GLY A 203 -6.01 18.12 5.60
CA GLY A 203 -5.23 16.90 5.59
C GLY A 203 -3.76 17.18 5.30
N ALA A 204 -2.90 16.32 5.83
CA ALA A 204 -1.48 16.27 5.53
C ALA A 204 -1.09 14.81 5.23
N ASN A 205 -0.38 14.59 4.14
CA ASN A 205 0.19 13.30 3.75
C ASN A 205 1.71 13.45 3.67
N ALA A 206 2.44 12.61 4.40
CA ALA A 206 3.88 12.68 4.50
C ALA A 206 4.53 11.32 4.23
N ARG A 207 5.67 11.35 3.54
CA ARG A 207 6.54 10.19 3.35
C ARG A 207 8.00 10.61 3.51
N GLY A 208 8.79 9.73 4.11
CA GLY A 208 10.23 9.86 4.19
C GLY A 208 10.88 9.72 2.82
N ALA A 209 12.18 10.01 2.76
CA ALA A 209 12.97 9.74 1.57
C ALA A 209 13.05 8.23 1.31
N MET A 210 13.17 7.84 0.05
CA MET A 210 13.33 6.45 -0.37
C MET A 210 14.30 6.35 -1.56
N ARG A 211 14.80 5.14 -1.83
CA ARG A 211 15.73 4.89 -2.93
C ARG A 211 14.99 4.42 -4.18
N ASP A 212 15.44 4.84 -5.35
CA ASP A 212 14.98 4.36 -6.67
C ASP A 212 15.59 3.01 -7.05
N ILE A 213 16.81 2.77 -6.59
CA ILE A 213 17.60 1.56 -6.85
C ILE A 213 17.89 0.90 -5.50
N ALA A 214 17.81 -0.43 -5.45
CA ALA A 214 18.15 -1.21 -4.26
C ALA A 214 19.58 -0.92 -3.76
N GLY A 215 19.81 -1.13 -2.46
CA GLY A 215 21.15 -1.03 -1.88
C GLY A 215 21.15 -0.83 -0.37
N GLN A 216 22.34 -0.65 0.20
CA GLN A 216 22.54 -0.49 1.65
C GLN A 216 22.74 0.98 2.03
N ASP A 217 22.87 1.20 3.34
CA ASP A 217 23.30 2.46 3.95
C ASP A 217 22.52 3.71 3.50
N GLU A 218 23.18 4.87 3.54
CA GLU A 218 22.61 6.15 3.14
C GLU A 218 22.22 6.13 1.66
N ILE A 219 21.05 6.71 1.34
CA ILE A 219 20.53 6.75 -0.02
C ILE A 219 21.40 7.70 -0.85
N PRO A 220 22.08 7.21 -1.91
CA PRO A 220 22.89 8.08 -2.76
C PRO A 220 22.06 9.20 -3.38
N PRO A 221 22.55 10.45 -3.46
CA PRO A 221 21.79 11.57 -4.03
C PRO A 221 21.27 11.32 -5.45
N ALA A 222 21.98 10.50 -6.25
CA ALA A 222 21.60 10.15 -7.61
C ALA A 222 20.41 9.19 -7.71
N SER A 223 20.14 8.39 -6.67
CA SER A 223 19.01 7.46 -6.59
C SER A 223 18.02 7.83 -5.49
N ALA A 224 18.15 9.04 -4.93
CA ALA A 224 17.26 9.53 -3.90
C ALA A 224 15.94 10.02 -4.50
N ILE A 225 14.84 9.58 -3.89
CA ILE A 225 13.54 10.21 -4.00
C ILE A 225 13.30 10.92 -2.67
N PRO A 226 13.34 12.27 -2.64
CA PRO A 226 13.26 13.04 -1.40
C PRO A 226 11.98 12.78 -0.61
N ALA A 227 12.02 13.11 0.67
CA ALA A 227 10.83 13.16 1.52
C ALA A 227 9.82 14.17 0.98
N ALA A 228 8.55 13.90 1.21
CA ALA A 228 7.45 14.71 0.70
C ALA A 228 6.42 15.00 1.80
N LEU A 229 5.80 16.19 1.69
CA LEU A 229 4.64 16.60 2.47
C LEU A 229 3.65 17.29 1.53
N LEU A 230 2.45 16.71 1.40
CA LEU A 230 1.35 17.27 0.65
C LEU A 230 0.23 17.66 1.60
N LEU A 231 -0.37 18.83 1.36
CA LEU A 231 -1.45 19.38 2.17
C LEU A 231 -2.72 19.46 1.34
N ASP A 232 -3.85 19.06 1.93
CA ASP A 232 -5.14 18.99 1.25
C ASP A 232 -6.22 19.70 2.08
N VAL A 233 -7.24 20.22 1.41
CA VAL A 233 -8.42 20.82 2.03
C VAL A 233 -9.67 20.24 1.37
N ALA A 234 -10.68 19.90 2.15
CA ALA A 234 -11.97 19.46 1.64
C ALA A 234 -13.09 20.08 2.45
N GLY A 235 -14.18 20.45 1.79
CA GLY A 235 -15.35 21.01 2.46
C GLY A 235 -16.64 20.60 1.77
N SER A 236 -17.73 20.62 2.53
CA SER A 236 -19.06 20.46 1.98
C SER A 236 -20.08 21.32 2.72
N VAL A 237 -21.14 21.70 2.02
CA VAL A 237 -22.28 22.42 2.57
C VAL A 237 -23.58 21.85 2.01
N ARG A 238 -24.52 21.55 2.89
CA ARG A 238 -25.89 21.16 2.55
C ARG A 238 -26.68 22.40 2.16
N LEU A 239 -27.15 22.43 0.92
CA LEU A 239 -27.92 23.56 0.38
C LEU A 239 -29.42 23.41 0.67
N GLY A 240 -29.91 22.19 0.83
CA GLY A 240 -31.30 21.86 1.13
C GLY A 240 -31.47 20.36 1.41
N GLU A 241 -32.71 19.88 1.46
CA GLU A 241 -32.98 18.45 1.57
C GLU A 241 -32.50 17.75 0.30
N GLY A 242 -31.66 16.72 0.47
CA GLY A 242 -31.12 15.94 -0.64
C GLY A 242 -30.03 16.63 -1.48
N VAL A 243 -29.71 17.92 -1.29
CA VAL A 243 -28.72 18.63 -2.12
C VAL A 243 -27.53 19.15 -1.31
N SER A 244 -26.32 18.81 -1.74
CA SER A 244 -25.06 19.24 -1.13
C SER A 244 -24.06 19.74 -2.18
N LEU A 245 -23.38 20.83 -1.90
CA LEU A 245 -22.19 21.29 -2.63
C LEU A 245 -20.95 20.82 -1.89
N TYR A 246 -19.93 20.35 -2.60
CA TYR A 246 -18.64 20.01 -2.01
C TYR A 246 -17.50 20.50 -2.89
N GLY A 247 -16.35 20.71 -2.27
CA GLY A 247 -15.12 21.04 -2.96
C GLY A 247 -13.91 20.41 -2.29
N THR A 248 -12.90 20.14 -3.09
CA THR A 248 -11.60 19.64 -2.64
C THR A 248 -10.49 20.45 -3.30
N MET A 249 -9.41 20.65 -2.57
CA MET A 249 -8.15 21.16 -3.08
C MET A 249 -7.04 20.23 -2.60
N THR A 250 -6.27 19.66 -3.52
CA THR A 250 -5.13 18.81 -3.19
C THR A 250 -3.83 19.53 -3.51
N ASN A 251 -2.78 19.24 -2.74
CA ASN A 251 -1.49 19.94 -2.83
C ASN A 251 -1.65 21.47 -2.73
N VAL A 252 -2.32 21.97 -1.69
CA VAL A 252 -2.67 23.40 -1.51
C VAL A 252 -1.46 24.33 -1.41
N ALA A 253 -0.29 23.78 -1.10
CA ALA A 253 0.97 24.51 -1.06
C ALA A 253 1.68 24.58 -2.42
N ASP A 254 1.11 23.96 -3.46
CA ASP A 254 1.69 23.82 -4.80
C ASP A 254 3.13 23.30 -4.74
N ALA A 255 3.35 22.28 -3.90
CA ALA A 255 4.66 21.69 -3.69
C ALA A 255 5.09 20.88 -4.92
N VAL A 256 6.33 21.12 -5.39
CA VAL A 256 6.95 20.33 -6.45
C VAL A 256 7.70 19.17 -5.81
N VAL A 257 7.05 18.01 -5.81
CA VAL A 257 7.58 16.77 -5.21
C VAL A 257 7.93 15.79 -6.31
N LEU A 258 9.11 15.17 -6.22
CA LEU A 258 9.45 14.00 -7.01
C LEU A 258 8.85 12.76 -6.33
N GLU A 259 7.96 12.05 -7.04
CA GLU A 259 7.34 10.82 -6.53
C GLU A 259 8.06 9.57 -7.01
N SER A 260 8.55 9.58 -8.24
CA SER A 260 9.14 8.39 -8.86
C SER A 260 10.07 8.75 -10.01
N TRP A 261 11.09 7.94 -10.26
CA TRP A 261 11.84 7.92 -11.53
C TRP A 261 11.27 6.90 -12.53
N GLN A 262 10.18 6.23 -12.15
CA GLN A 262 9.53 5.15 -12.86
C GLN A 262 8.06 5.47 -13.16
N PRO A 263 7.55 5.14 -14.36
CA PRO A 263 8.32 4.62 -15.49
C PRO A 263 9.35 5.64 -16.01
N PHE A 264 10.43 5.17 -16.65
CA PHE A 264 11.68 5.90 -16.93
C PHE A 264 11.51 7.43 -17.06
N GLY A 265 12.15 8.17 -16.15
CA GLY A 265 12.15 9.63 -16.07
C GLY A 265 11.41 10.17 -14.84
N ALA A 266 11.75 11.41 -14.44
CA ALA A 266 11.17 12.05 -13.26
C ALA A 266 9.64 12.20 -13.37
N ARG A 267 8.92 11.68 -12.38
CA ARG A 267 7.47 11.75 -12.21
C ARG A 267 7.16 12.62 -11.00
N PRO A 268 6.67 13.85 -11.21
CA PRO A 268 6.27 14.70 -10.11
C PRO A 268 4.92 14.24 -9.54
N ALA A 269 4.64 14.64 -8.30
CA ALA A 269 3.30 14.63 -7.75
C ALA A 269 2.37 15.51 -8.60
N ALA A 270 1.06 15.29 -8.46
CA ALA A 270 0.08 16.20 -9.06
C ALA A 270 0.30 17.63 -8.53
N PRO A 271 0.19 18.67 -9.40
CA PRO A 271 0.25 20.06 -8.96
C PRO A 271 -0.98 20.40 -8.09
N LEU A 272 -1.09 21.64 -7.63
CA LEU A 272 -2.32 22.15 -7.04
C LEU A 272 -3.54 21.81 -7.93
N GLN A 273 -4.47 21.02 -7.41
CA GLN A 273 -5.72 20.68 -8.09
C GLN A 273 -6.92 21.09 -7.25
N GLY A 274 -7.94 21.62 -7.91
CA GLY A 274 -9.21 21.97 -7.28
C GLY A 274 -10.36 21.27 -7.98
N MET A 275 -11.32 20.75 -7.21
CA MET A 275 -12.56 20.19 -7.70
C MET A 275 -13.74 20.79 -6.94
N ILE A 276 -14.83 21.03 -7.64
CA ILE A 276 -16.13 21.36 -7.05
C ILE A 276 -17.18 20.42 -7.64
N GLY A 277 -18.14 19.99 -6.82
CA GLY A 277 -19.18 19.08 -7.25
C GLY A 277 -20.46 19.24 -6.46
N VAL A 278 -21.57 18.77 -7.02
CA VAL A 278 -22.88 18.75 -6.40
C VAL A 278 -23.31 17.30 -6.21
N LYS A 279 -23.89 16.98 -5.06
CA LYS A 279 -24.54 15.70 -4.76
C LYS A 279 -26.04 15.94 -4.60
N GLY A 280 -26.84 15.15 -5.31
CA GLY A 280 -28.29 15.12 -5.21
C GLY A 280 -28.75 13.72 -4.84
N ALA A 281 -29.54 13.58 -3.78
CA ALA A 281 -30.30 12.37 -3.51
C ALA A 281 -31.69 12.52 -4.14
N LEU A 282 -32.14 11.50 -4.87
CA LEU A 282 -33.53 11.44 -5.31
C LEU A 282 -34.42 11.18 -4.08
N PRO A 283 -35.64 11.74 -4.04
CA PRO A 283 -36.61 11.36 -3.02
C PRO A 283 -36.82 9.84 -3.07
N SER A 284 -36.76 9.16 -1.93
CA SER A 284 -37.25 7.79 -1.85
C SER A 284 -38.77 7.82 -1.95
N GLU A 285 -39.35 7.11 -2.92
CA GLU A 285 -40.79 6.87 -2.92
C GLU A 285 -41.13 6.01 -1.67
N GLU A 286 -42.04 6.52 -0.82
CA GLU A 286 -42.64 5.79 0.30
C GLU A 286 -43.63 4.72 -0.16
#